data_AF-A0A812XYS4-F1
#
_entry.id   AF-A0A812XYS4-F1
#
_cell.length_a   1.000
_cell.length_b   1.000
_cell.length_c   1.000
_cell.angle_alpha   90.00
_cell.angle_beta   90.00
_cell.angle_gamma   90.00
#
_symmetry.space_group_name_H-M   'P 1'
#
loop_
_entity.id
_entity.type
_entity.pdbx_description
1 polymer ?
#
loop_
_entity_poly.entity_id
_entity_poly.type
_entity_poly.pdbx_seq_one_letter_code
_entity_poly.pdbx_strand_id
1 'polypeptide(L)'
;MGAVHAVSLKYVGLAGMAATAARMITPSDVDRWLSVDDPDWASICNIQLLMGLYLYNVSFINAVIALLFNLRLGMSILGKDPVSGSVPLWSYVLFFGFHGPTFLYTKIQRERDRKSGVAPADEVEPGWWVGGRYSNELGKRWAGNIDLTCEFPETSTQDRYLLIECWDGVPPTPDQLEEAAQFAVAAHERGDVLVHCAHGRGRSTTTLCACLVRAGLYPTWEEAFHAIKQKRRVVKLNRSMRVALTEWQAKYSSKVK
;
A
#
# COMPACT_ATOMS: atom_id res chain seq x y z
N MET A 1 -1.94 -10.55 -14.51
CA MET A 1 -1.90 -11.49 -13.37
C MET A 1 -0.52 -11.61 -12.73
N GLY A 2 0.58 -11.74 -13.49
CA GLY A 2 1.93 -12.02 -12.93
C GLY A 2 2.48 -11.07 -11.85
N ALA A 3 2.28 -9.75 -11.93
CA ALA A 3 2.81 -8.81 -10.93
C ALA A 3 2.08 -8.90 -9.56
N VAL A 4 0.75 -9.10 -9.60
CA VAL A 4 -0.08 -9.27 -8.39
C VAL A 4 0.29 -10.61 -7.72
N HIS A 5 0.39 -11.70 -8.49
CA HIS A 5 0.77 -13.00 -7.93
C HIS A 5 2.15 -12.95 -7.25
N ALA A 6 3.14 -12.27 -7.85
CA ALA A 6 4.47 -12.11 -7.26
C ALA A 6 4.45 -11.34 -5.93
N VAL A 7 3.59 -10.31 -5.80
CA VAL A 7 3.42 -9.58 -4.53
C VAL A 7 2.74 -10.44 -3.47
N SER A 8 1.77 -11.28 -3.84
CA SER A 8 1.12 -12.19 -2.89
C SER A 8 2.03 -13.30 -2.35
N LEU A 9 3.05 -13.69 -3.12
CA LEU A 9 3.95 -14.80 -2.79
C LEU A 9 4.73 -14.55 -1.49
N LYS A 10 5.00 -13.28 -1.15
CA LYS A 10 5.64 -12.91 0.11
C LYS A 10 4.76 -13.28 1.32
N TYR A 11 3.44 -13.12 1.20
CA TYR A 11 2.49 -13.47 2.26
C TYR A 11 2.35 -14.99 2.38
N VAL A 12 2.33 -15.71 1.25
CA VAL A 12 2.35 -17.18 1.24
C VAL A 12 3.63 -17.72 1.89
N GLY A 13 4.79 -17.14 1.54
CA GLY A 13 6.08 -17.52 2.14
C GLY A 13 6.12 -17.25 3.65
N LEU A 14 5.68 -16.06 4.09
CA LEU A 14 5.56 -15.73 5.52
C LEU A 14 4.62 -16.69 6.24
N ALA A 15 3.49 -17.04 5.62
CA ALA A 15 2.53 -17.99 6.19
C ALA A 15 3.15 -19.38 6.39
N GLY A 16 3.86 -19.90 5.38
CA GLY A 16 4.53 -21.19 5.46
C GLY A 16 5.67 -21.22 6.49
N MET A 17 6.50 -20.18 6.53
CA MET A 17 7.59 -20.06 7.51
C MET A 17 7.03 -19.98 8.94
N ALA A 18 5.99 -19.18 9.17
CA ALA A 18 5.35 -19.06 10.48
C ALA A 18 4.71 -20.38 10.94
N ALA A 19 4.02 -21.11 10.05
CA ALA A 19 3.47 -22.43 10.37
C ALA A 19 4.56 -23.45 10.71
N THR A 20 5.68 -23.43 9.98
CA THR A 20 6.82 -24.32 10.22
C THR A 20 7.47 -24.02 11.56
N ALA A 21 7.72 -22.75 11.85
CA ALA A 21 8.27 -22.31 13.13
C ALA A 21 7.33 -22.64 14.29
N ALA A 22 6.01 -22.41 14.14
CA ALA A 22 5.01 -22.80 15.13
C ALA A 22 5.12 -24.30 15.43
N ARG A 23 5.16 -25.15 14.41
CA ARG A 23 5.28 -26.61 14.59
C ARG A 23 6.57 -27.04 15.29
N MET A 24 7.67 -26.28 15.15
CA MET A 24 8.93 -26.59 15.83
C MET A 24 8.91 -26.25 17.32
N ILE A 25 8.14 -25.22 17.71
CA ILE A 25 8.09 -24.73 19.09
C ILE A 25 6.88 -25.24 19.88
N THR A 26 5.83 -25.69 19.19
CA THR A 26 4.62 -26.21 19.83
C THR A 26 4.78 -27.74 19.97
N PRO A 27 4.84 -28.28 21.20
CA PRO A 27 4.96 -29.71 21.42
C PRO A 27 3.74 -30.49 20.88
N SER A 28 3.94 -31.73 20.47
CA SER A 28 2.89 -32.57 19.89
C SER A 28 1.90 -33.15 20.91
N ASP A 29 2.18 -33.02 22.20
CA ASP A 29 1.43 -33.66 23.29
C ASP A 29 0.99 -32.61 24.32
N VAL A 30 -0.23 -32.10 24.11
CA VAL A 30 -0.83 -31.03 24.92
C VAL A 30 -1.17 -31.54 26.33
N ASP A 31 -1.48 -32.83 26.48
CA ASP A 31 -1.89 -33.44 27.74
C ASP A 31 -0.72 -33.53 28.74
N ARG A 32 0.49 -33.84 28.24
CA ARG A 32 1.73 -33.82 29.02
C ARG A 32 2.09 -32.43 29.59
N TRP A 33 1.48 -31.40 29.03
CA TRP A 33 1.79 -30.01 29.29
C TRP A 33 0.84 -29.35 30.29
N LEU A 34 -0.43 -29.75 30.25
CA LEU A 34 -1.42 -29.39 31.27
C LEU A 34 -1.18 -30.13 32.60
N SER A 35 -0.34 -31.16 32.60
CA SER A 35 0.00 -31.98 33.76
C SER A 35 1.33 -31.59 34.43
N VAL A 36 1.90 -30.41 34.13
CA VAL A 36 3.17 -29.96 34.73
C VAL A 36 2.93 -29.31 36.09
N ASP A 37 3.28 -30.02 37.17
CA ASP A 37 3.15 -29.55 38.56
C ASP A 37 4.29 -28.60 39.01
N ASP A 38 5.35 -28.45 38.21
CA ASP A 38 6.49 -27.57 38.50
C ASP A 38 6.21 -26.13 37.97
N PRO A 39 6.21 -25.09 38.84
CA PRO A 39 5.83 -23.72 38.47
C PRO A 39 6.73 -23.05 37.41
N ASP A 40 8.04 -23.35 37.42
CA ASP A 40 8.99 -22.76 36.48
C ASP A 40 8.85 -23.41 35.10
N TRP A 41 8.68 -24.72 35.08
CA TRP A 41 8.38 -25.46 33.85
C TRP A 41 7.02 -25.07 33.28
N ALA A 42 5.99 -24.90 34.11
CA ALA A 42 4.67 -24.43 33.68
C ALA A 42 4.73 -23.03 33.05
N SER A 43 5.59 -22.16 33.55
CA SER A 43 5.78 -20.80 33.00
C SER A 43 6.47 -20.80 31.63
N ILE A 44 7.57 -21.54 31.49
CA ILE A 44 8.27 -21.73 30.20
C ILE A 44 7.32 -22.35 29.17
N CYS A 45 6.55 -23.32 29.64
CA CYS A 45 5.48 -23.94 28.88
C CYS A 45 4.49 -22.86 28.40
N ASN A 46 3.79 -22.16 29.28
CA ASN A 46 2.81 -21.14 28.87
C ASN A 46 3.37 -20.12 27.86
N ILE A 47 4.63 -19.70 27.99
CA ILE A 47 5.30 -18.83 27.02
C ILE A 47 5.44 -19.50 25.64
N GLN A 48 5.91 -20.75 25.58
CA GLN A 48 6.06 -21.50 24.33
C GLN A 48 4.71 -21.72 23.63
N LEU A 49 3.64 -22.02 24.39
CA LEU A 49 2.29 -22.17 23.83
C LEU A 49 1.75 -20.84 23.28
N LEU A 50 1.89 -19.74 24.03
CA LEU A 50 1.52 -18.41 23.57
C LEU A 50 2.27 -18.02 22.30
N MET A 51 3.56 -18.33 22.24
CA MET A 51 4.39 -18.10 21.05
C MET A 51 3.97 -18.97 19.86
N GLY A 52 3.61 -20.24 20.09
CA GLY A 52 3.06 -21.14 19.08
C GLY A 52 1.73 -20.63 18.51
N LEU A 53 0.77 -20.30 19.39
CA LEU A 53 -0.52 -19.71 19.01
C LEU A 53 -0.34 -18.41 18.22
N TYR A 54 0.60 -17.57 18.64
CA TYR A 54 0.94 -16.35 17.93
C TYR A 54 1.49 -16.62 16.52
N LEU A 55 2.41 -17.57 16.36
CA LEU A 55 2.94 -17.94 15.03
C LEU A 55 1.87 -18.58 14.13
N TYR A 56 0.97 -19.39 14.69
CA TYR A 56 -0.20 -19.88 13.95
C TYR A 56 -1.14 -18.76 13.52
N ASN A 57 -1.37 -17.76 14.38
CA ASN A 57 -2.13 -16.56 14.02
C ASN A 57 -1.46 -15.80 12.86
N VAL A 58 -0.14 -15.55 12.94
CA VAL A 58 0.62 -14.92 11.85
C VAL A 58 0.49 -15.71 10.54
N SER A 59 0.56 -17.05 10.62
CA SER A 59 0.39 -17.92 9.46
C SER A 59 -0.99 -17.78 8.83
N PHE A 60 -2.04 -17.92 9.65
CA PHE A 60 -3.42 -17.84 9.22
C PHE A 60 -3.74 -16.48 8.60
N ILE A 61 -3.36 -15.38 9.27
CA ILE A 61 -3.62 -14.02 8.80
C ILE A 61 -2.91 -13.75 7.46
N ASN A 62 -1.64 -14.15 7.30
CA ASN A 62 -0.94 -13.97 6.04
C ASN A 62 -1.53 -14.83 4.91
N ALA A 63 -2.04 -16.02 5.21
CA ALA A 63 -2.76 -16.85 4.24
C ALA A 63 -4.09 -16.20 3.80
N VAL A 64 -4.85 -15.65 4.75
CA VAL A 64 -6.09 -14.90 4.46
C VAL A 64 -5.78 -13.65 3.62
N ILE A 65 -4.75 -12.88 3.97
CA ILE A 65 -4.33 -11.71 3.19
C ILE A 65 -3.90 -12.12 1.78
N ALA A 66 -3.12 -13.20 1.63
CA ALA A 66 -2.74 -13.69 0.31
C ALA A 66 -3.97 -14.06 -0.54
N LEU A 67 -4.97 -14.70 0.07
CA LEU A 67 -6.24 -15.03 -0.58
C LEU A 67 -7.01 -13.76 -0.99
N LEU A 68 -7.27 -12.85 -0.06
CA LEU A 68 -7.98 -11.59 -0.30
C LEU A 68 -7.29 -10.75 -1.38
N PHE A 69 -5.96 -10.70 -1.34
CA PHE A 69 -5.14 -9.99 -2.32
C PHE A 69 -5.31 -10.57 -3.73
N ASN A 70 -5.31 -11.90 -3.87
CA ASN A 70 -5.52 -12.56 -5.16
C ASN A 70 -6.96 -12.42 -5.67
N LEU A 71 -7.94 -12.41 -4.76
CA LEU A 71 -9.35 -12.15 -5.07
C LEU A 71 -9.66 -10.65 -5.27
N ARG A 72 -8.71 -9.76 -4.95
CA ARG A 72 -8.89 -8.30 -4.93
C ARG A 72 -10.04 -7.84 -4.03
N LEU A 73 -10.22 -8.53 -2.90
CA LEU A 73 -11.24 -8.22 -1.91
C LEU A 73 -10.61 -7.61 -0.65
N GLY A 74 -11.44 -6.95 0.15
CA GLY A 74 -11.07 -6.51 1.50
C GLY A 74 -10.03 -5.39 1.54
N MET A 75 -10.00 -4.48 0.57
CA MET A 75 -9.03 -3.35 0.57
C MET A 75 -9.16 -2.46 1.83
N SER A 76 -10.35 -2.47 2.46
CA SER A 76 -10.66 -1.76 3.70
C SER A 76 -10.48 -2.61 4.98
N ILE A 77 -10.02 -3.86 4.88
CA ILE A 77 -9.96 -4.78 6.05
C ILE A 77 -9.01 -4.27 7.15
N LEU A 78 -8.05 -3.42 6.79
CA LEU A 78 -7.10 -2.82 7.72
C LEU A 78 -7.71 -1.64 8.49
N GLY A 79 -8.92 -1.19 8.12
CA GLY A 79 -9.71 -0.20 8.85
C GLY A 79 -9.13 1.20 8.82
N LYS A 80 -8.38 1.57 7.78
CA LYS A 80 -7.80 2.90 7.67
C LYS A 80 -8.91 3.94 7.55
N ASP A 81 -8.84 4.97 8.38
CA ASP A 81 -9.86 6.01 8.40
C ASP A 81 -9.77 6.88 7.13
N PRO A 82 -10.84 6.96 6.31
CA PRO A 82 -10.84 7.74 5.07
C PRO A 82 -10.72 9.25 5.29
N VAL A 83 -10.97 9.75 6.51
CA VAL A 83 -10.89 11.19 6.81
C VAL A 83 -9.50 11.58 7.32
N SER A 84 -9.03 10.92 8.39
CA SER A 84 -7.73 11.27 8.99
C SER A 84 -6.54 10.55 8.34
N GLY A 85 -6.77 9.47 7.59
CA GLY A 85 -5.71 8.61 7.09
C GLY A 85 -5.03 7.79 8.20
N SER A 86 -5.59 7.75 9.41
CA SER A 86 -5.04 6.97 10.52
C SER A 86 -5.41 5.50 10.42
N VAL A 87 -4.53 4.62 10.91
CA VAL A 87 -4.81 3.18 11.03
C VAL A 87 -5.10 2.89 12.51
N PRO A 88 -6.23 2.23 12.84
CA PRO A 88 -6.63 2.03 14.22
C PRO A 88 -5.73 1.02 14.94
N LEU A 89 -5.58 1.17 16.26
CA LEU A 89 -4.69 0.32 17.06
C LEU A 89 -4.98 -1.17 16.94
N TRP A 90 -6.27 -1.54 16.87
CA TRP A 90 -6.69 -2.93 16.70
C TRP A 90 -6.12 -3.55 15.42
N SER A 91 -5.95 -2.77 14.35
CA SER A 91 -5.40 -3.24 13.08
C SER A 91 -3.92 -3.61 13.25
N TYR A 92 -3.15 -2.82 13.99
CA TYR A 92 -1.76 -3.15 14.29
C TYR A 92 -1.62 -4.41 15.14
N VAL A 93 -2.54 -4.67 16.06
CA VAL A 93 -2.53 -5.88 16.89
C VAL A 93 -2.92 -7.11 16.07
N LEU A 94 -4.06 -7.07 15.38
CA LEU A 94 -4.59 -8.22 14.62
C LEU A 94 -3.73 -8.53 13.38
N PHE A 95 -3.22 -7.51 12.71
CA PHE A 95 -2.44 -7.64 11.48
C PHE A 95 -0.96 -7.33 11.70
N PHE A 96 -0.43 -7.50 12.92
CA PHE A 96 0.99 -7.23 13.21
C PHE A 96 1.93 -7.96 12.24
N GLY A 97 1.67 -9.26 12.01
CA GLY A 97 2.45 -10.10 11.10
C GLY A 97 2.41 -9.67 9.62
N PHE A 98 1.51 -8.75 9.28
CA PHE A 98 1.44 -8.07 7.98
C PHE A 98 2.09 -6.68 8.04
N HIS A 99 1.73 -5.87 9.04
CA HIS A 99 2.22 -4.50 9.20
C HIS A 99 3.73 -4.47 9.38
N GLY A 100 4.29 -5.23 10.34
CA GLY A 100 5.72 -5.21 10.65
C GLY A 100 6.61 -5.42 9.41
N PRO A 101 6.46 -6.53 8.66
CA PRO A 101 7.21 -6.76 7.43
C PRO A 101 6.96 -5.70 6.36
N THR A 102 5.73 -5.19 6.25
CA THR A 102 5.36 -4.17 5.26
C THR A 102 6.03 -2.82 5.53
N PHE A 103 6.04 -2.37 6.79
CA PHE A 103 6.78 -1.18 7.22
C PHE A 103 8.28 -1.34 7.06
N LEU A 104 8.84 -2.49 7.47
CA LEU A 104 10.26 -2.77 7.33
C LEU A 104 10.70 -2.75 5.86
N TYR A 105 9.94 -3.43 4.99
CA TYR A 105 10.19 -3.47 3.55
C TYR A 105 10.19 -2.06 2.94
N THR A 106 9.17 -1.26 3.25
CA THR A 106 9.08 0.10 2.71
C THR A 106 10.15 1.04 3.28
N LYS A 107 10.58 0.86 4.53
CA LYS A 107 11.72 1.58 5.10
C LYS A 107 13.03 1.21 4.39
N ILE A 108 13.31 -0.08 4.20
CA ILE A 108 14.50 -0.55 3.47
C ILE A 108 14.50 0.00 2.03
N GLN A 109 13.35 -0.03 1.35
CA GLN A 109 13.24 0.54 0.01
C GLN A 109 13.49 2.05 0.02
N ARG A 110 13.00 2.80 1.03
CA ARG A 110 13.29 4.23 1.16
C ARG A 110 14.78 4.52 1.36
N GLU A 111 15.47 3.73 2.18
CA GLU A 111 16.92 3.87 2.39
C GLU A 111 17.72 3.57 1.11
N ARG A 112 17.31 2.55 0.34
CA ARG A 112 17.89 2.28 -0.99
C ARG A 112 17.66 3.44 -1.95
N ASP A 113 16.45 3.97 -1.98
CA ASP A 113 16.07 5.11 -2.82
C ASP A 113 16.91 6.34 -2.48
N ARG A 114 17.12 6.62 -1.18
CA ARG A 114 18.01 7.70 -0.74
C ARG A 114 19.44 7.52 -1.23
N LYS A 115 20.00 6.30 -1.13
CA LYS A 115 21.36 5.99 -1.64
C LYS A 115 21.47 6.12 -3.15
N SER A 116 20.39 5.87 -3.87
CA SER A 116 20.33 5.99 -5.34
C SER A 116 19.86 7.37 -5.83
N GLY A 117 19.74 8.36 -4.94
CA GLY A 117 19.36 9.73 -5.29
C GLY A 117 17.88 9.89 -5.70
N VAL A 118 17.01 8.96 -5.33
CA VAL A 118 15.58 9.01 -5.63
C VAL A 118 14.87 9.87 -4.57
N ALA A 119 14.30 10.98 -5.00
CA ALA A 119 13.54 11.89 -4.15
C ALA A 119 12.30 11.19 -3.55
N PRO A 120 11.82 11.63 -2.37
CA PRO A 120 10.62 11.07 -1.75
C PRO A 120 9.36 11.32 -2.62
N ALA A 121 9.29 12.48 -3.27
CA ALA A 121 8.35 12.82 -4.33
C ALA A 121 9.03 13.73 -5.37
N ASP A 122 8.52 13.74 -6.59
CA ASP A 122 8.98 14.60 -7.68
C ASP A 122 7.81 15.38 -8.27
N GLU A 123 8.05 16.65 -8.62
CA GLU A 123 7.14 17.47 -9.41
C GLU A 123 7.24 17.07 -10.88
N VAL A 124 6.11 16.72 -11.47
CA VAL A 124 6.04 16.30 -12.87
C VAL A 124 5.70 17.48 -13.76
N GLU A 125 4.63 18.18 -13.39
CA GLU A 125 4.16 19.45 -13.96
C GLU A 125 4.02 20.46 -12.82
N PRO A 126 4.01 21.78 -13.09
CA PRO A 126 3.84 22.79 -12.05
C PRO A 126 2.63 22.49 -11.16
N GLY A 127 2.86 22.22 -9.87
CA GLY A 127 1.83 21.89 -8.88
C GLY A 127 1.36 20.43 -8.85
N TRP A 128 1.89 19.54 -9.71
CA TRP A 128 1.49 18.13 -9.80
C TRP A 128 2.61 17.19 -9.39
N TRP A 129 2.44 16.52 -8.25
CA TRP A 129 3.48 15.73 -7.60
C TRP A 129 3.14 14.25 -7.52
N VAL A 130 4.15 13.39 -7.70
CA VAL A 130 4.06 11.95 -7.43
C VAL A 130 5.13 11.49 -6.46
N GLY A 131 4.75 10.70 -5.47
CA GLY A 131 5.67 10.30 -4.40
C GLY A 131 5.34 8.99 -3.71
N GLY A 132 6.21 8.62 -2.76
CA GLY A 132 6.00 7.53 -1.82
C GLY A 132 5.44 8.01 -0.48
N ARG A 133 5.28 7.09 0.49
CA ARG A 133 4.74 7.44 1.81
C ARG A 133 5.58 8.45 2.58
N TYR A 134 6.87 8.55 2.26
CA TYR A 134 7.81 9.47 2.89
C TYR A 134 7.84 10.86 2.21
N SER A 135 6.79 11.24 1.49
CA SER A 135 6.69 12.56 0.83
C SER A 135 6.70 13.73 1.83
N ASN A 136 6.34 13.46 3.09
CA ASN A 136 6.47 14.40 4.20
C ASN A 136 7.92 14.87 4.45
N GLU A 137 8.94 14.10 4.03
CA GLU A 137 10.35 14.50 4.10
C GLU A 137 10.63 15.81 3.32
N LEU A 138 9.76 16.22 2.39
CA LEU A 138 9.89 17.50 1.67
C LEU A 138 9.49 18.72 2.50
N GLY A 139 8.83 18.54 3.66
CA GLY A 139 8.34 19.66 4.47
C GLY A 139 7.28 20.54 3.79
N LYS A 140 6.67 20.07 2.69
CA LYS A 140 5.60 20.77 1.97
C LYS A 140 4.24 20.52 2.62
N ARG A 141 3.37 21.53 2.50
CA ARG A 141 1.94 21.43 2.76
C ARG A 141 1.20 21.30 1.44
N TRP A 142 0.43 20.25 1.26
CA TRP A 142 -0.27 19.94 0.02
C TRP A 142 -1.70 20.49 0.04
N ALA A 143 -2.12 21.15 -1.05
CA ALA A 143 -3.51 21.58 -1.22
C ALA A 143 -4.45 20.37 -1.34
N GLY A 144 -3.96 19.27 -1.92
CA GLY A 144 -4.63 17.98 -1.94
C GLY A 144 -3.63 16.83 -1.85
N ASN A 145 -3.99 15.81 -1.08
CA ASN A 145 -3.21 14.58 -0.97
C ASN A 145 -4.09 13.37 -1.31
N ILE A 146 -3.70 12.62 -2.34
CA ILE A 146 -4.33 11.36 -2.73
C ILE A 146 -3.46 10.20 -2.29
N ASP A 147 -3.99 9.43 -1.35
CA ASP A 147 -3.31 8.32 -0.72
C ASP A 147 -3.85 6.99 -1.23
N LEU A 148 -2.95 6.19 -1.81
CA LEU A 148 -3.30 4.89 -2.40
C LEU A 148 -2.89 3.71 -1.51
N THR A 149 -2.64 3.97 -0.23
CA THR A 149 -2.22 2.97 0.76
C THR A 149 -3.34 2.65 1.71
N CYS A 150 -3.62 1.36 1.89
CA CYS A 150 -4.48 0.86 2.97
C CYS A 150 -3.65 0.48 4.20
N GLU A 151 -2.36 0.23 3.99
CA GLU A 151 -1.45 -0.41 4.93
C GLU A 151 -0.67 0.56 5.83
N PHE A 152 -0.62 1.85 5.49
CA PHE A 152 0.16 2.86 6.20
C PHE A 152 -0.73 3.99 6.70
N PRO A 153 -0.41 4.61 7.84
CA PRO A 153 -1.02 5.87 8.20
C PRO A 153 -0.50 6.99 7.29
N GLU A 154 -1.33 8.00 7.05
CA GLU A 154 -0.89 9.23 6.38
C GLU A 154 0.07 10.02 7.30
N THR A 155 1.10 10.63 6.70
CA THR A 155 2.13 11.38 7.45
C THR A 155 2.46 12.74 6.85
N SER A 156 1.91 13.06 5.68
CA SER A 156 2.05 14.35 5.02
C SER A 156 1.16 15.39 5.69
N THR A 157 1.46 16.66 5.45
CA THR A 157 0.61 17.78 5.86
C THR A 157 -0.22 18.20 4.65
N GLN A 158 -1.55 18.21 4.78
CA GLN A 158 -2.44 18.56 3.69
C GLN A 158 -3.66 19.37 4.13
N ASP A 159 -4.23 20.12 3.20
CA ASP A 159 -5.53 20.79 3.35
C ASP A 159 -6.70 19.86 3.08
N ARG A 160 -6.57 19.04 2.03
CA ARG A 160 -7.59 18.08 1.62
C ARG A 160 -6.96 16.71 1.47
N TYR A 161 -7.70 15.68 1.89
CA TYR A 161 -7.25 14.30 1.85
C TYR A 161 -8.28 13.45 1.11
N LEU A 162 -7.79 12.54 0.27
CA LEU A 162 -8.58 11.50 -0.36
C LEU A 162 -7.85 10.17 -0.23
N LEU A 163 -8.49 9.22 0.44
CA LEU A 163 -8.03 7.83 0.50
C LEU A 163 -8.67 7.02 -0.61
N ILE A 164 -7.85 6.39 -1.45
CA ILE A 164 -8.26 5.36 -2.41
C ILE A 164 -7.57 4.07 -2.01
N GLU A 165 -8.24 3.25 -1.22
CA GLU A 165 -7.66 2.03 -0.66
C GLU A 165 -7.31 1.04 -1.77
N CYS A 166 -6.01 0.77 -1.93
CA CYS A 166 -5.50 -0.16 -2.91
C CYS A 166 -4.47 -1.09 -2.28
N TRP A 167 -4.66 -2.40 -2.45
CA TRP A 167 -3.61 -3.36 -2.19
C TRP A 167 -2.36 -3.08 -3.05
N ASP A 168 -1.17 -3.38 -2.53
CA ASP A 168 0.06 -3.11 -3.26
C ASP A 168 0.10 -3.79 -4.63
N GLY A 169 0.39 -3.05 -5.70
CA GLY A 169 0.40 -3.58 -7.06
C GLY A 169 -0.97 -3.80 -7.72
N VAL A 170 -2.08 -3.63 -6.99
CA VAL A 170 -3.43 -3.56 -7.54
C VAL A 170 -3.73 -2.09 -7.90
N PRO A 171 -4.07 -1.77 -9.17
CA PRO A 171 -4.46 -0.41 -9.53
C PRO A 171 -5.86 -0.06 -8.98
N PRO A 172 -6.16 1.24 -8.78
CA PRO A 172 -7.53 1.68 -8.62
C PRO A 172 -8.40 1.28 -9.83
N THR A 173 -9.70 1.14 -9.60
CA THR A 173 -10.67 0.93 -10.68
C THR A 173 -10.77 2.19 -11.56
N PRO A 174 -11.29 2.08 -12.79
CA PRO A 174 -11.56 3.25 -13.62
C PRO A 174 -12.38 4.34 -12.91
N ASP A 175 -13.36 3.96 -12.09
CA ASP A 175 -14.20 4.93 -11.39
C ASP A 175 -13.46 5.62 -10.23
N GLN A 176 -12.61 4.88 -9.51
CA GLN A 176 -11.71 5.45 -8.50
C GLN A 176 -10.63 6.35 -9.12
N LEU A 177 -10.15 6.02 -10.33
CA LEU A 177 -9.24 6.89 -11.07
C LEU A 177 -9.91 8.22 -11.41
N GLU A 178 -11.17 8.19 -11.86
CA GLU A 178 -11.92 9.40 -12.15
C GLU A 178 -12.21 10.23 -10.88
N GLU A 179 -12.63 9.58 -9.79
CA GLU A 179 -12.82 10.23 -8.49
C GLU A 179 -11.54 10.95 -8.04
N ALA A 180 -10.41 10.24 -8.08
CA ALA A 180 -9.11 10.81 -7.73
C ALA A 180 -8.73 11.97 -8.66
N ALA A 181 -8.95 11.84 -9.96
CA ALA A 181 -8.64 12.88 -10.93
C ALA A 181 -9.48 14.15 -10.72
N GLN A 182 -10.78 14.01 -10.45
CA GLN A 182 -11.66 15.14 -10.12
C GLN A 182 -11.26 15.82 -8.82
N PHE A 183 -10.96 15.04 -7.78
CA PHE A 183 -10.44 15.56 -6.53
C PHE A 183 -9.15 16.35 -6.75
N ALA A 184 -8.22 15.80 -7.53
CA ALA A 184 -6.93 16.41 -7.80
C ALA A 184 -7.08 17.75 -8.52
N VAL A 185 -7.88 17.82 -9.59
CA VAL A 185 -8.15 19.06 -10.31
C VAL A 185 -8.75 20.13 -9.38
N ALA A 186 -9.77 19.78 -8.60
CA ALA A 186 -10.39 20.71 -7.66
C ALA A 186 -9.48 21.12 -6.48
N ALA A 187 -8.52 20.27 -6.09
CA ALA A 187 -7.53 20.60 -5.07
C ALA A 187 -6.44 21.52 -5.64
N HIS A 188 -6.07 21.31 -6.91
CA HIS A 188 -5.01 22.06 -7.57
C HIS A 188 -5.31 23.56 -7.71
N GLU A 189 -6.59 23.95 -7.78
CA GLU A 189 -7.01 25.36 -7.75
C GLU A 189 -6.48 26.14 -6.53
N ARG A 190 -6.10 25.43 -5.45
CA ARG A 190 -5.56 26.01 -4.21
C ARG A 190 -4.05 25.83 -4.02
N GLY A 191 -3.38 25.11 -4.91
CA GLY A 191 -1.93 24.86 -4.82
C GLY A 191 -1.54 23.44 -5.23
N ASP A 192 -0.49 22.93 -4.61
CA ASP A 192 0.16 21.70 -5.06
C ASP A 192 -0.60 20.45 -4.61
N VAL A 193 -0.71 19.48 -5.52
CA VAL A 193 -1.37 18.20 -5.29
C VAL A 193 -0.35 17.06 -5.31
N LEU A 194 -0.38 16.24 -4.26
CA LEU A 194 0.39 15.03 -4.15
C LEU A 194 -0.47 13.80 -4.44
N VAL A 195 0.04 12.93 -5.31
CA VAL A 195 -0.47 11.57 -5.48
C VAL A 195 0.60 10.59 -5.00
N HIS A 196 0.32 9.82 -3.95
CA HIS A 196 1.31 8.88 -3.41
C HIS A 196 0.77 7.48 -3.14
N CYS A 197 1.71 6.55 -3.04
CA CYS A 197 1.48 5.20 -2.55
C CYS A 197 2.65 4.81 -1.63
N ALA A 198 2.88 3.52 -1.40
CA ALA A 198 4.01 3.09 -0.57
C ALA A 198 5.38 3.62 -1.07
N HIS A 199 5.69 3.38 -2.35
CA HIS A 199 7.02 3.67 -2.94
C HIS A 199 7.01 4.74 -4.03
N GLY A 200 5.83 5.20 -4.47
CA GLY A 200 5.72 6.20 -5.53
C GLY A 200 6.15 5.73 -6.91
N ARG A 201 5.69 4.55 -7.34
CA ARG A 201 6.17 3.89 -8.57
C ARG A 201 5.09 3.35 -9.51
N GLY A 202 4.05 2.75 -8.94
CA GLY A 202 3.03 2.01 -9.69
C GLY A 202 1.64 2.62 -9.51
N ARG A 203 1.01 2.35 -8.35
CA ARG A 203 -0.32 2.87 -7.99
C ARG A 203 -0.42 4.39 -8.18
N SER A 204 0.45 5.16 -7.54
CA SER A 204 0.46 6.62 -7.62
C SER A 204 0.74 7.15 -9.02
N THR A 205 1.66 6.51 -9.76
CA THR A 205 1.89 6.85 -11.16
C THR A 205 0.65 6.60 -12.01
N THR A 206 -0.07 5.50 -11.77
CA THR A 206 -1.31 5.18 -12.48
C THR A 206 -2.33 6.28 -12.25
N THR A 207 -2.57 6.66 -11.00
CA THR A 207 -3.51 7.73 -10.64
C THR A 207 -3.07 9.08 -11.19
N LEU A 208 -1.80 9.45 -11.09
CA LEU A 208 -1.32 10.74 -11.62
C LEU A 208 -1.48 10.83 -13.15
N CYS A 209 -1.34 9.71 -13.90
CA CYS A 209 -1.63 9.73 -15.34
C CYS A 209 -3.08 10.17 -15.61
N ALA A 210 -4.04 9.61 -14.86
CA ALA A 210 -5.45 10.00 -14.99
C ALA A 210 -5.68 11.46 -14.59
N CYS A 211 -5.07 11.91 -13.48
CA CYS A 211 -5.16 13.30 -13.03
C CYS A 211 -4.65 14.30 -14.09
N LEU A 212 -3.48 14.06 -14.67
CA LEU A 212 -2.87 14.96 -15.65
C LEU A 212 -3.69 15.04 -16.96
N VAL A 213 -4.24 13.92 -17.41
CA VAL A 213 -5.13 13.89 -18.57
C VAL A 213 -6.44 14.62 -18.26
N ARG A 214 -7.02 14.39 -17.08
CA ARG A 214 -8.25 15.06 -16.65
C ARG A 214 -8.08 16.57 -16.51
N ALA A 215 -6.89 17.02 -16.12
CA ALA A 215 -6.50 18.42 -16.06
C ALA A 215 -6.27 19.06 -17.44
N GLY A 216 -6.34 18.29 -18.53
CA GLY A 216 -6.13 18.77 -19.90
C GLY A 216 -4.65 19.03 -20.25
N LEU A 217 -3.71 18.58 -19.40
CA LEU A 217 -2.27 18.77 -19.63
C LEU A 217 -1.71 17.79 -20.68
N TYR A 218 -2.35 16.63 -20.80
CA TYR A 218 -1.98 15.59 -21.76
C TYR A 218 -3.24 14.98 -22.39
N PRO A 219 -3.24 14.67 -23.69
CA PRO A 219 -4.40 14.10 -24.36
C PRO A 219 -4.59 12.61 -24.06
N THR A 220 -3.53 11.90 -23.66
CA THR A 220 -3.56 10.45 -23.38
C THR A 220 -2.76 10.10 -22.12
N TRP A 221 -3.15 9.01 -21.45
CA TRP A 221 -2.46 8.50 -20.27
C TRP A 221 -1.06 8.01 -20.63
N GLU A 222 -0.84 7.55 -21.87
CA GLU A 222 0.47 7.16 -22.37
C GLU A 222 1.44 8.35 -22.43
N GLU A 223 0.97 9.50 -22.92
CA GLU A 223 1.76 10.74 -22.97
C GLU A 223 2.03 11.28 -21.56
N ALA A 224 1.01 11.30 -20.70
CA ALA A 224 1.18 11.65 -19.29
C ALA A 224 2.20 10.73 -18.60
N PHE A 225 2.12 9.41 -18.83
CA PHE A 225 3.08 8.45 -18.30
C PHE A 225 4.50 8.71 -18.81
N HIS A 226 4.64 9.04 -20.10
CA HIS A 226 5.93 9.38 -20.67
C HIS A 226 6.54 10.60 -19.95
N ALA A 227 5.77 11.66 -19.74
CA ALA A 227 6.21 12.85 -19.01
C ALA A 227 6.62 12.54 -17.56
N ILE A 228 5.78 11.80 -16.82
CA ILE A 228 6.10 11.36 -15.45
C ILE A 228 7.42 10.58 -15.42
N LYS A 229 7.64 9.68 -16.39
CA LYS A 229 8.84 8.85 -16.45
C LYS A 229 10.12 9.65 -16.72
N GLN A 230 10.04 10.77 -17.43
CA GLN A 230 11.18 11.67 -17.64
C GLN A 230 11.63 12.33 -16.32
N LYS A 231 10.66 12.70 -15.48
CA LYS A 231 10.91 13.37 -14.19
C LYS A 231 11.30 12.38 -13.09
N ARG A 232 10.59 11.25 -13.01
CA ARG A 232 10.79 10.20 -12.00
C ARG A 232 11.06 8.85 -12.67
N ARG A 233 12.33 8.56 -12.98
CA ARG A 233 12.75 7.36 -13.75
C ARG A 233 12.37 6.01 -13.14
N VAL A 234 12.09 5.97 -11.84
CA VAL A 234 11.77 4.75 -11.08
C VAL A 234 10.35 4.23 -11.28
N VAL A 235 9.49 4.98 -11.97
CA VAL A 235 8.09 4.61 -12.18
C VAL A 235 7.94 3.46 -13.17
N LYS A 236 6.93 2.61 -12.93
CA LYS A 236 6.63 1.45 -13.77
C LYS A 236 5.16 1.06 -13.66
N LEU A 237 4.49 1.03 -14.82
CA LEU A 237 3.12 0.51 -14.94
C LEU A 237 3.15 -0.96 -15.37
N ASN A 238 2.50 -1.81 -14.57
CA ASN A 238 2.27 -3.21 -14.91
C ASN A 238 1.07 -3.35 -15.88
N ARG A 239 0.82 -4.56 -16.38
CA ARG A 239 -0.28 -4.82 -17.34
C ARG A 239 -1.64 -4.39 -16.81
N SER A 240 -1.98 -4.69 -15.54
CA SER A 240 -3.28 -4.32 -14.96
C SER A 240 -3.45 -2.82 -14.80
N MET A 241 -2.38 -2.08 -14.46
CA MET A 241 -2.41 -0.61 -14.37
C MET A 241 -2.68 0.03 -15.73
N ARG A 242 -2.05 -0.49 -16.79
CA ARG A 242 -2.30 -0.03 -18.17
C ARG A 242 -3.74 -0.29 -18.60
N VAL A 243 -4.26 -1.50 -18.32
CA VAL A 243 -5.67 -1.84 -18.61
C VAL A 243 -6.63 -0.90 -17.89
N ALA A 244 -6.42 -0.64 -16.60
CA ALA A 244 -7.26 0.28 -15.83
C ALA A 244 -7.26 1.71 -16.41
N LEU A 245 -6.10 2.20 -16.86
CA LEU A 245 -5.99 3.51 -17.52
C LEU A 245 -6.66 3.54 -18.90
N THR A 246 -6.51 2.48 -19.70
CA THR A 246 -7.18 2.37 -21.00
C THR A 246 -8.71 2.37 -20.82
N GLU A 247 -9.23 1.61 -19.86
CA GLU A 247 -10.66 1.56 -19.54
C GLU A 247 -11.17 2.91 -19.01
N TRP A 248 -10.41 3.55 -18.11
CA TRP A 248 -10.72 4.89 -17.61
C TRP A 248 -10.78 5.92 -18.74
N GLN A 249 -9.74 5.99 -19.58
CA GLN A 249 -9.68 6.96 -20.67
C GLN A 249 -10.82 6.75 -21.67
N ALA A 250 -11.13 5.51 -22.03
CA ALA A 250 -12.26 5.20 -22.90
C ALA A 250 -13.61 5.64 -22.30
N LYS A 251 -13.77 5.53 -20.98
CA LYS A 251 -15.01 5.88 -20.27
C LYS A 251 -15.18 7.38 -20.04
N TYR A 252 -14.09 8.12 -19.79
CA TYR A 252 -14.14 9.50 -19.28
C TYR A 252 -13.46 10.55 -20.17
N SER A 253 -12.47 10.19 -20.99
CA SER A 253 -11.67 11.17 -21.76
C SER A 253 -12.41 11.79 -22.94
N SER A 254 -13.50 11.18 -23.42
CA SER A 254 -14.38 11.80 -24.43
C SER A 254 -15.28 12.91 -23.87
N LYS A 255 -15.28 13.10 -22.54
CA LYS A 255 -16.09 14.11 -21.83
C LYS A 255 -15.26 15.32 -21.37
N VAL A 256 -13.97 15.36 -21.65
CA VAL A 256 -13.09 16.50 -21.36
C VAL A 256 -13.16 17.44 -22.56
N LYS A 257 -14.15 18.33 -22.57
CA LYS A 257 -14.22 19.52 -23.42
C LYS A 257 -14.50 20.73 -22.53
#